data_AF-A0A2S9FEK1-F1
#
_entry.id   AF-A0A2S9FEK1-F1
#
_cell.length_a   1.000
_cell.length_b   1.000
_cell.length_c   1.000
_cell.angle_alpha   90.00
_cell.angle_beta   90.00
_cell.angle_gamma   90.00
#
_symmetry.space_group_name_H-M   'P 1'
#
loop_
_entity.id
_entity.type
_entity.pdbx_description
1 polymer ?
#
loop_
_entity_poly.entity_id
_entity_poly.type
_entity_poly.pdbx_seq_one_letter_code
_entity_poly.pdbx_strand_id
1 'polypeptide(L)'
;MSRQPMLRLRFVGRLTIGLLGVATALLLAPSATAQPEVDANNAITAAWQAGGGDTGPLGPRSGDVYPVGAGFAQNFASGKVFFTPETGAHAMQGAILEKYESVGGPADSDLGFPTIDEGPGRAPDSRNTTFSAADNPVIFWTPATGARVVRGPINAAWDKLGGSSGVLGVPAEDETYNASTVSQKFTGGEVSYDSRAKTFTTMPPDLAGQLADLSIPDDPVAA
;
A
#
# COMPACT_ATOMS: atom_id res chain seq x y z
N MET A 1 51.13 73.50 -31.37
CA MET A 1 52.58 73.82 -31.49
C MET A 1 53.20 73.75 -30.12
N SER A 2 54.25 72.93 -29.95
CA SER A 2 55.28 73.03 -28.89
C SER A 2 54.81 72.81 -27.44
N ARG A 3 55.37 71.90 -26.60
CA ARG A 3 56.73 71.36 -26.54
C ARG A 3 56.76 69.96 -25.88
N GLN A 4 57.64 69.12 -26.42
CA GLN A 4 58.39 68.01 -25.77
C GLN A 4 59.38 68.58 -24.70
N PRO A 5 60.26 67.82 -23.98
CA PRO A 5 60.36 66.37 -23.71
C PRO A 5 60.91 65.98 -22.28
N MET A 6 61.05 64.66 -22.03
CA MET A 6 62.16 63.95 -21.30
C MET A 6 62.40 64.24 -19.78
N LEU A 7 62.76 63.31 -18.89
CA LEU A 7 63.68 62.16 -18.98
C LEU A 7 63.64 61.27 -17.69
N ARG A 8 63.90 59.96 -17.85
CA ARG A 8 64.55 58.96 -16.95
C ARG A 8 63.87 58.52 -15.63
N LEU A 9 63.40 57.27 -15.51
CA LEU A 9 64.09 55.97 -15.34
C LEU A 9 64.56 55.68 -13.90
N ARG A 10 63.95 54.67 -13.25
CA ARG A 10 64.65 53.56 -12.58
C ARG A 10 63.68 52.47 -12.07
N PHE A 11 63.98 51.24 -12.46
CA PHE A 11 63.47 49.97 -11.92
C PHE A 11 63.79 49.83 -10.42
N VAL A 12 62.91 49.19 -9.63
CA VAL A 12 63.15 47.92 -8.90
C VAL A 12 61.79 47.41 -8.40
N GLY A 13 61.48 46.14 -8.67
CA GLY A 13 60.19 45.52 -8.40
C GLY A 13 59.93 45.11 -6.95
N ARG A 14 58.72 44.60 -6.74
CA ARG A 14 58.38 43.52 -5.80
C ARG A 14 57.02 42.96 -6.19
N LEU A 15 57.03 41.70 -6.62
CA LEU A 15 55.83 40.86 -6.77
C LEU A 15 55.18 40.74 -5.39
N THR A 16 53.94 41.20 -5.26
CA THR A 16 53.03 40.70 -4.22
C THR A 16 51.82 40.14 -4.94
N ILE A 17 51.82 38.82 -5.08
CA ILE A 17 50.65 38.01 -5.43
C ILE A 17 49.64 38.28 -4.31
N GLY A 18 48.60 39.05 -4.61
CA GLY A 18 47.43 39.12 -3.77
C GLY A 18 46.76 37.75 -3.79
N LEU A 19 46.85 37.02 -2.68
CA LEU A 19 46.11 35.78 -2.48
C LEU A 19 44.62 36.10 -2.70
N LEU A 20 44.04 35.57 -3.77
CA LEU A 20 42.60 35.53 -3.95
C LEU A 20 42.07 34.56 -2.88
N GLY A 21 41.66 35.10 -1.73
CA GLY A 21 40.98 34.34 -0.71
C GLY A 21 39.61 33.91 -1.25
N VAL A 22 39.54 32.74 -1.87
CA VAL A 22 38.26 32.08 -2.14
C VAL A 22 37.74 31.63 -0.77
N ALA A 23 36.88 32.44 -0.17
CA ALA A 23 36.08 32.00 0.96
C ALA A 23 35.09 30.96 0.45
N THR A 24 35.44 29.68 0.53
CA THR A 24 34.52 28.57 0.29
C THR A 24 33.51 28.57 1.43
N ALA A 25 32.39 29.27 1.26
CA ALA A 25 31.24 29.09 2.14
C ALA A 25 30.71 27.67 1.89
N LEU A 26 31.08 26.72 2.75
CA LEU A 26 30.38 25.44 2.83
C LEU A 26 28.94 25.76 3.21
N LEU A 27 28.03 25.70 2.23
CA LEU A 27 26.60 25.66 2.48
C LEU A 27 26.33 24.37 3.28
N LEU A 28 26.32 24.50 4.61
CA LEU A 28 25.75 23.51 5.52
C LEU A 28 24.25 23.52 5.28
N ALA A 29 23.80 22.87 4.21
CA ALA A 29 22.39 22.55 4.06
C ALA A 29 22.00 21.70 5.28
N PRO A 30 20.96 22.09 6.06
CA PRO A 30 20.49 21.25 7.14
C PRO A 30 20.09 19.90 6.54
N SER A 31 20.67 18.83 7.07
CA SER A 31 20.25 17.49 6.70
C SER A 31 18.83 17.29 7.25
N ALA A 32 17.84 17.18 6.37
CA ALA A 32 16.51 16.74 6.78
C ALA A 32 16.62 15.27 7.17
N THR A 33 16.64 15.00 8.48
CA THR A 33 16.55 13.63 9.00
C THR A 33 15.14 13.12 8.75
N ALA A 34 14.97 11.97 8.12
CA ALA A 34 13.67 11.32 7.98
C ALA A 34 13.05 11.09 9.36
N GLN A 35 11.79 11.47 9.57
CA GLN A 35 11.06 11.31 10.83
C GLN A 35 9.81 10.45 10.60
N PRO A 36 9.98 9.15 10.27
CA PRO A 36 8.89 8.32 9.77
C PRO A 36 7.73 8.17 10.77
N GLU A 37 8.02 8.16 12.07
CA GLU A 37 6.98 8.11 13.11
C GLU A 37 6.17 9.41 13.20
N VAL A 38 6.80 10.58 13.00
CA VAL A 38 6.11 11.87 12.97
C VAL A 38 5.23 11.95 11.73
N ASP A 39 5.74 11.52 10.59
CA ASP A 39 4.98 11.46 9.34
C ASP A 39 3.77 10.52 9.47
N ALA A 40 3.97 9.34 10.06
CA ALA A 40 2.91 8.39 10.36
C ALA A 40 1.85 9.00 11.28
N ASN A 41 2.25 9.61 12.41
CA ASN A 41 1.31 10.25 13.32
C ASN A 41 0.54 11.37 12.63
N ASN A 42 1.17 12.20 11.80
CA ASN A 42 0.49 13.25 11.06
C ASN A 42 -0.53 12.69 10.07
N ALA A 43 -0.15 11.66 9.29
CA ALA A 43 -1.04 11.03 8.32
C ALA A 43 -2.23 10.33 8.99
N ILE A 44 -1.97 9.56 10.05
CA ILE A 44 -3.02 8.89 10.84
C ILE A 44 -3.95 9.93 11.49
N THR A 45 -3.41 11.04 12.00
CA THR A 45 -4.23 12.14 12.54
C THR A 45 -5.11 12.77 11.49
N ALA A 46 -4.58 13.04 10.30
CA ALA A 46 -5.36 13.60 9.21
C ALA A 46 -6.50 12.65 8.78
N ALA A 47 -6.22 11.36 8.59
CA ALA A 47 -7.22 10.36 8.23
C ALA A 47 -8.32 10.23 9.30
N TRP A 48 -7.94 10.16 10.57
CA TRP A 48 -8.88 10.08 11.69
C TRP A 48 -9.78 11.32 11.81
N GLN A 49 -9.22 12.52 11.67
CA GLN A 49 -10.00 13.77 11.69
C GLN A 49 -10.95 13.84 10.50
N ALA A 50 -10.51 13.44 9.31
CA ALA A 50 -11.36 13.36 8.12
C ALA A 50 -12.52 12.36 8.31
N GLY A 51 -12.30 11.29 9.08
CA GLY A 51 -13.31 10.30 9.46
C GLY A 51 -14.27 10.72 10.58
N GLY A 52 -14.17 11.95 11.10
CA GLY A 52 -15.06 12.48 12.15
C GLY A 52 -14.48 12.48 13.57
N GLY A 53 -13.18 12.20 13.73
CA GLY A 53 -12.49 12.27 15.01
C GLY A 53 -13.11 11.35 16.07
N ASP A 54 -13.19 11.85 17.32
CA ASP A 54 -13.76 11.10 18.46
C ASP A 54 -15.22 10.67 18.24
N THR A 55 -15.97 11.37 17.38
CA THR A 55 -17.37 11.07 17.06
C THR A 55 -17.54 10.19 15.82
N GLY A 56 -16.43 9.92 15.12
CA GLY A 56 -16.40 9.08 13.92
C GLY A 56 -16.46 7.59 14.25
N PRO A 57 -16.51 6.73 13.23
CA PRO A 57 -16.64 5.28 13.39
C PRO A 57 -15.53 4.64 14.24
N LEU A 58 -14.30 5.12 14.11
CA LEU A 58 -13.15 4.64 14.89
C LEU A 58 -13.22 5.03 16.38
N GLY A 59 -13.90 6.11 16.70
CA GLY A 59 -13.92 6.69 18.04
C GLY A 59 -12.59 7.31 18.47
N PRO A 60 -12.40 7.53 19.79
CA PRO A 60 -11.20 8.17 20.31
C PRO A 60 -9.95 7.31 20.13
N ARG A 61 -8.79 7.97 20.10
CA ARG A 61 -7.47 7.32 20.08
C ARG A 61 -7.25 6.46 21.32
N SER A 62 -6.59 5.32 21.13
CA SER A 62 -6.20 4.38 22.19
C SER A 62 -4.69 4.15 22.13
N GLY A 63 -3.94 4.96 22.88
CA GLY A 63 -2.48 4.93 22.86
C GLY A 63 -1.86 5.66 21.66
N ASP A 64 -0.54 5.57 21.58
CA ASP A 64 0.28 6.27 20.59
C ASP A 64 0.42 5.46 19.29
N VAL A 65 0.97 6.11 18.26
CA VAL A 65 1.43 5.43 17.05
C VAL A 65 2.59 4.49 17.41
N TYR A 66 2.61 3.29 16.84
CA TYR A 66 3.66 2.30 17.07
C TYR A 66 4.10 1.64 15.76
N PRO A 67 5.37 1.22 15.64
CA PRO A 67 5.85 0.50 14.47
C PRO A 67 5.24 -0.91 14.39
N VAL A 68 4.91 -1.35 13.19
CA VAL A 68 4.43 -2.71 12.89
C VAL A 68 4.85 -3.10 11.48
N GLY A 69 5.48 -4.27 11.30
CA GLY A 69 6.04 -4.67 10.01
C GLY A 69 6.97 -3.58 9.43
N ALA A 70 6.75 -3.21 8.17
CA ALA A 70 7.49 -2.14 7.49
C ALA A 70 6.92 -0.73 7.71
N GLY A 71 5.85 -0.58 8.51
CA GLY A 71 5.12 0.66 8.67
C GLY A 71 4.72 0.93 10.12
N PHE A 72 3.59 1.63 10.28
CA PHE A 72 3.07 2.06 11.57
C PHE A 72 1.60 1.73 11.71
N ALA A 73 1.14 1.63 12.95
CA ALA A 73 -0.28 1.54 13.28
C ALA A 73 -0.61 2.40 14.50
N GLN A 74 -1.88 2.74 14.62
CA GLN A 74 -2.45 3.32 15.83
C GLN A 74 -3.78 2.64 16.15
N ASN A 75 -4.00 2.36 17.43
CA ASN A 75 -5.25 1.82 17.90
C ASN A 75 -6.24 2.94 18.23
N PHE A 76 -7.51 2.65 17.99
CA PHE A 76 -8.66 3.49 18.34
C PHE A 76 -9.66 2.64 19.11
N ALA A 77 -10.68 3.25 19.70
CA ALA A 77 -11.70 2.55 20.48
C ALA A 77 -12.39 1.41 19.71
N SER A 78 -12.63 1.62 18.41
CA SER A 78 -13.39 0.69 17.55
C SER A 78 -12.61 0.14 16.36
N GLY A 79 -11.30 0.38 16.28
CA GLY A 79 -10.51 -0.07 15.12
C GLY A 79 -9.04 0.35 15.16
N LYS A 80 -8.38 0.27 14.01
CA LYS A 80 -6.98 0.66 13.82
C LYS A 80 -6.82 1.46 12.55
N VAL A 81 -5.80 2.31 12.53
CA VAL A 81 -5.31 2.92 11.29
C VAL A 81 -3.89 2.42 11.05
N PHE A 82 -3.63 1.93 9.84
CA PHE A 82 -2.31 1.48 9.40
C PHE A 82 -1.72 2.47 8.42
N PHE A 83 -0.40 2.65 8.45
CA PHE A 83 0.30 3.60 7.60
C PHE A 83 1.62 3.05 7.07
N THR A 84 1.84 3.26 5.78
CA THR A 84 3.18 3.31 5.15
C THR A 84 3.26 4.55 4.27
N PRO A 85 4.47 5.06 3.96
CA PRO A 85 4.63 6.10 2.95
C PRO A 85 4.03 5.73 1.58
N GLU A 86 4.06 4.44 1.22
CA GLU A 86 3.60 3.93 -0.08
C GLU A 86 2.08 3.85 -0.17
N THR A 87 1.40 3.39 0.88
CA THR A 87 -0.05 3.24 0.88
C THR A 87 -0.77 4.47 1.41
N GLY A 88 -0.17 5.21 2.33
CA GLY A 88 -0.86 6.19 3.15
C GLY A 88 -1.57 5.57 4.34
N ALA A 89 -2.35 6.38 5.06
CA ALA A 89 -3.04 6.01 6.29
C ALA A 89 -4.45 5.47 5.99
N HIS A 90 -4.74 4.24 6.42
CA HIS A 90 -6.02 3.59 6.15
C HIS A 90 -6.67 2.99 7.38
N ALA A 91 -7.94 3.32 7.57
CA ALA A 91 -8.76 2.89 8.69
C ALA A 91 -9.41 1.52 8.45
N MET A 92 -9.42 0.68 9.48
CA MET A 92 -10.04 -0.65 9.47
C MET A 92 -10.64 -0.98 10.84
N GLN A 93 -11.75 -1.70 10.85
CA GLN A 93 -12.52 -2.01 12.05
C GLN A 93 -13.24 -3.36 11.96
N GLY A 94 -13.82 -3.79 13.08
CA GLY A 94 -14.69 -4.98 13.16
C GLY A 94 -14.11 -6.23 12.49
N ALA A 95 -14.96 -6.99 11.80
CA ALA A 95 -14.62 -8.32 11.28
C ALA A 95 -13.52 -8.32 10.21
N ILE A 96 -13.34 -7.24 9.44
CA ILE A 96 -12.24 -7.14 8.45
C ILE A 96 -10.92 -6.98 9.19
N LEU A 97 -10.87 -6.09 10.19
CA LEU A 97 -9.70 -5.95 11.06
C LEU A 97 -9.38 -7.26 11.79
N GLU A 98 -10.38 -7.90 12.40
CA GLU A 98 -10.21 -9.18 13.09
C GLU A 98 -9.64 -10.25 12.15
N LYS A 99 -10.15 -10.36 10.91
CA LYS A 99 -9.62 -11.29 9.92
C LYS A 99 -8.18 -10.95 9.54
N TYR A 100 -7.87 -9.68 9.31
CA TYR A 100 -6.53 -9.24 8.95
C TYR A 100 -5.52 -9.58 10.05
N GLU A 101 -5.86 -9.31 11.31
CA GLU A 101 -5.02 -9.66 12.45
C GLU A 101 -4.91 -11.18 12.67
N SER A 102 -5.99 -11.94 12.43
CA SER A 102 -5.98 -13.39 12.58
C SER A 102 -5.02 -14.12 11.62
N VAL A 103 -4.69 -13.49 10.50
CA VAL A 103 -3.72 -14.03 9.54
C VAL A 103 -2.31 -13.46 9.72
N GLY A 104 -2.08 -12.66 10.76
CA GLY A 104 -0.77 -12.09 11.10
C GLY A 104 -0.64 -10.58 10.86
N GLY A 105 -1.65 -9.92 10.30
CA GLY A 105 -1.65 -8.48 10.05
C GLY A 105 -0.45 -8.01 9.21
N PRO A 106 -0.01 -6.75 9.34
CA PRO A 106 1.08 -6.22 8.52
C PRO A 106 2.48 -6.73 8.90
N ALA A 107 2.62 -7.39 10.06
CA ALA A 107 3.91 -7.85 10.55
C ALA A 107 4.21 -9.29 10.10
N ASP A 108 3.22 -10.18 10.20
CA ASP A 108 3.43 -11.62 10.06
C ASP A 108 2.63 -12.24 8.91
N SER A 109 1.70 -11.50 8.28
CA SER A 109 1.04 -11.93 7.04
C SER A 109 1.77 -11.40 5.80
N ASP A 110 1.52 -12.05 4.67
CA ASP A 110 2.02 -11.63 3.36
C ASP A 110 1.02 -10.76 2.58
N LEU A 111 -0.07 -10.29 3.22
CA LEU A 111 -1.07 -9.44 2.56
C LEU A 111 -0.57 -8.00 2.32
N GLY A 112 0.47 -7.57 3.05
CA GLY A 112 0.94 -6.19 3.00
C GLY A 112 0.00 -5.22 3.71
N PHE A 113 0.14 -3.92 3.46
CA PHE A 113 -0.65 -2.88 4.11
C PHE A 113 -1.95 -2.60 3.37
N PRO A 114 -3.03 -2.17 4.07
CA PRO A 114 -4.24 -1.71 3.39
C PRO A 114 -3.93 -0.56 2.43
N THR A 115 -4.65 -0.52 1.30
CA THR A 115 -4.50 0.48 0.22
C THR A 115 -5.74 1.36 0.06
N ILE A 116 -6.81 1.03 0.78
CA ILE A 116 -8.05 1.79 0.90
C ILE A 116 -8.53 1.72 2.35
N ASP A 117 -9.33 2.71 2.75
CA ASP A 117 -10.13 2.58 3.97
C ASP A 117 -11.15 1.45 3.82
N GLU A 118 -11.51 0.81 4.93
CA GLU A 118 -12.60 -0.15 4.95
C GLU A 118 -13.93 0.53 4.55
N GLY A 119 -14.46 0.12 3.40
CA GLY A 119 -15.61 0.78 2.77
C GLY A 119 -16.66 -0.19 2.25
N PRO A 120 -17.81 0.33 1.78
CA PRO A 120 -18.85 -0.49 1.18
C PRO A 120 -18.34 -1.19 -0.10
N GLY A 121 -18.62 -2.50 -0.19
CA GLY A 121 -18.38 -3.29 -1.40
C GLY A 121 -19.51 -3.20 -2.42
N ARG A 122 -19.38 -3.90 -3.55
CA ARG A 122 -20.40 -3.89 -4.63
C ARG A 122 -21.59 -4.80 -4.35
N ALA A 123 -21.46 -5.76 -3.43
CA ALA A 123 -22.59 -6.59 -3.00
C ALA A 123 -23.42 -5.85 -1.93
N PRO A 124 -24.73 -6.13 -1.81
CA PRO A 124 -25.54 -5.59 -0.73
C PRO A 124 -24.94 -5.88 0.65
N ASP A 125 -24.97 -4.88 1.53
CA ASP A 125 -24.48 -4.98 2.92
C ASP A 125 -23.05 -5.55 3.06
N SER A 126 -22.22 -5.31 2.04
CA SER A 126 -20.84 -5.79 2.02
C SER A 126 -19.84 -4.69 2.33
N ARG A 127 -18.68 -5.10 2.82
CA ARG A 127 -17.54 -4.22 3.08
C ARG A 127 -16.25 -4.88 2.58
N ASN A 128 -15.25 -4.08 2.21
CA ASN A 128 -13.96 -4.61 1.81
C ASN A 128 -12.79 -3.67 2.11
N THR A 129 -11.59 -4.23 2.07
CA THR A 129 -10.31 -3.52 2.03
C THR A 129 -9.34 -4.29 1.13
N THR A 130 -8.63 -3.58 0.25
CA THR A 130 -7.56 -4.11 -0.60
C THR A 130 -6.20 -3.90 0.06
N PHE A 131 -5.22 -4.75 -0.22
CA PHE A 131 -3.88 -4.67 0.39
C PHE A 131 -2.76 -4.66 -0.65
N SER A 132 -1.57 -4.24 -0.22
CA SER A 132 -0.45 -3.86 -1.08
C SER A 132 0.38 -5.04 -1.59
N ALA A 133 0.08 -6.28 -1.21
CA ALA A 133 0.79 -7.42 -1.78
C ALA A 133 0.55 -7.53 -3.29
N ALA A 134 1.56 -8.00 -3.99
CA ALA A 134 1.62 -7.91 -5.45
C ALA A 134 0.63 -8.86 -6.16
N ASP A 135 0.07 -9.83 -5.43
CA ASP A 135 -1.01 -10.69 -5.90
C ASP A 135 -2.41 -10.10 -5.63
N ASN A 136 -2.49 -8.79 -5.31
CA ASN A 136 -3.70 -8.00 -5.16
C ASN A 136 -4.73 -8.63 -4.20
N PRO A 137 -4.38 -8.91 -2.94
CA PRO A 137 -5.32 -9.44 -1.98
C PRO A 137 -6.41 -8.43 -1.60
N VAL A 138 -7.60 -8.95 -1.33
CA VAL A 138 -8.73 -8.24 -0.72
C VAL A 138 -9.27 -9.06 0.45
N ILE A 139 -9.60 -8.39 1.55
CA ILE A 139 -10.47 -8.97 2.57
C ILE A 139 -11.87 -8.43 2.31
N PHE A 140 -12.79 -9.34 2.02
CA PHE A 140 -14.18 -9.04 1.73
C PHE A 140 -15.08 -9.60 2.82
N TRP A 141 -16.06 -8.82 3.26
CA TRP A 141 -16.97 -9.19 4.33
C TRP A 141 -18.43 -9.01 3.93
N THR A 142 -19.26 -9.98 4.35
CA THR A 142 -20.72 -9.83 4.44
C THR A 142 -21.20 -10.36 5.78
N PRO A 143 -22.39 -9.95 6.27
CA PRO A 143 -22.97 -10.54 7.47
C PRO A 143 -23.24 -12.05 7.33
N ALA A 144 -23.46 -12.55 6.10
CA ALA A 144 -23.79 -13.95 5.84
C ALA A 144 -22.55 -14.85 5.81
N THR A 145 -21.43 -14.38 5.26
CA THR A 145 -20.23 -15.22 5.04
C THR A 145 -19.06 -14.88 5.95
N GLY A 146 -19.11 -13.74 6.66
CA GLY A 146 -17.99 -13.23 7.43
C GLY A 146 -16.88 -12.68 6.53
N ALA A 147 -15.71 -12.40 7.12
CA ALA A 147 -14.57 -11.84 6.41
C ALA A 147 -13.71 -12.95 5.80
N ARG A 148 -13.44 -12.85 4.50
CA ARG A 148 -12.69 -13.83 3.70
C ARG A 148 -11.61 -13.13 2.89
N VAL A 149 -10.44 -13.76 2.81
CA VAL A 149 -9.37 -13.30 1.91
C VAL A 149 -9.65 -13.84 0.51
N VAL A 150 -9.52 -13.00 -0.51
CA VAL A 150 -9.52 -13.38 -1.94
C VAL A 150 -8.26 -12.79 -2.55
N ARG A 151 -7.41 -13.60 -3.21
CA ARG A 151 -6.12 -13.11 -3.71
C ARG A 151 -5.65 -13.83 -4.97
N GLY A 152 -4.58 -13.30 -5.58
CA GLY A 152 -3.86 -13.90 -6.69
C GLY A 152 -4.75 -14.34 -7.86
N PRO A 153 -4.53 -15.55 -8.41
CA PRO A 153 -5.31 -16.08 -9.53
C PRO A 153 -6.82 -16.09 -9.26
N ILE A 154 -7.21 -16.38 -8.03
CA ILE A 154 -8.62 -16.45 -7.64
C ILE A 154 -9.24 -15.06 -7.66
N ASN A 155 -8.57 -14.05 -7.11
CA ASN A 155 -9.06 -12.67 -7.18
C ASN A 155 -9.15 -12.18 -8.63
N ALA A 156 -8.13 -12.45 -9.44
CA ALA A 156 -8.14 -12.07 -10.86
C ALA A 156 -9.33 -12.69 -11.61
N ALA A 157 -9.64 -13.97 -11.35
CA ALA A 157 -10.79 -14.64 -11.94
C ALA A 157 -12.13 -14.08 -11.41
N TRP A 158 -12.21 -13.84 -10.10
CA TRP A 158 -13.40 -13.28 -9.47
C TRP A 158 -13.72 -11.90 -10.02
N ASP A 159 -12.73 -11.01 -10.14
CA ASP A 159 -12.87 -9.67 -10.72
C ASP A 159 -13.30 -9.73 -12.19
N LYS A 160 -12.66 -10.59 -13.00
CA LYS A 160 -13.03 -10.82 -14.41
C LYS A 160 -14.49 -11.26 -14.55
N LEU A 161 -15.01 -12.04 -13.61
CA LEU A 161 -16.39 -12.53 -13.57
C LEU A 161 -17.38 -11.54 -12.91
N GLY A 162 -16.94 -10.30 -12.63
CA GLY A 162 -17.79 -9.23 -12.12
C GLY A 162 -17.70 -9.00 -10.61
N GLY A 163 -16.75 -9.64 -9.94
CA GLY A 163 -16.50 -9.56 -8.50
C GLY A 163 -17.73 -9.91 -7.68
N SER A 164 -17.89 -9.24 -6.54
CA SER A 164 -18.99 -9.50 -5.60
C SER A 164 -20.40 -9.26 -6.16
N SER A 165 -20.52 -8.51 -7.27
CA SER A 165 -21.78 -8.28 -7.99
C SER A 165 -21.99 -9.23 -9.18
N GLY A 166 -21.00 -10.09 -9.45
CA GLY A 166 -20.99 -11.04 -10.55
C GLY A 166 -21.71 -12.34 -10.23
N VAL A 167 -21.62 -13.28 -11.18
CA VAL A 167 -22.31 -14.59 -11.13
C VAL A 167 -21.81 -15.50 -10.00
N LEU A 168 -20.55 -15.37 -9.59
CA LEU A 168 -20.01 -16.10 -8.43
C LEU A 168 -20.52 -15.54 -7.10
N GLY A 169 -20.86 -14.25 -7.04
CA GLY A 169 -21.25 -13.57 -5.81
C GLY A 169 -20.08 -13.37 -4.85
N VAL A 170 -20.34 -13.49 -3.54
CA VAL A 170 -19.38 -13.16 -2.48
C VAL A 170 -18.59 -14.39 -2.03
N PRO A 171 -17.35 -14.24 -1.52
CA PRO A 171 -16.59 -15.37 -0.99
C PRO A 171 -17.31 -15.98 0.22
N ALA A 172 -17.41 -17.30 0.23
CA ALA A 172 -18.09 -18.08 1.26
C ALA A 172 -17.09 -18.74 2.22
N GLU A 173 -15.99 -19.25 1.68
CA GLU A 173 -14.89 -19.88 2.43
C GLU A 173 -13.55 -19.20 2.05
N ASP A 174 -12.54 -19.36 2.90
CA ASP A 174 -11.17 -18.94 2.56
C ASP A 174 -10.58 -19.89 1.49
N GLU A 175 -9.51 -19.46 0.83
CA GLU A 175 -8.79 -20.28 -0.14
C GLU A 175 -8.22 -21.56 0.49
N THR A 176 -8.22 -22.63 -0.30
CA THR A 176 -7.58 -23.90 0.03
C THR A 176 -6.49 -24.22 -0.99
N TYR A 177 -5.39 -24.80 -0.50
CA TYR A 177 -4.21 -25.10 -1.28
C TYR A 177 -3.98 -26.61 -1.30
N ASN A 178 -3.93 -27.20 -2.49
CA ASN A 178 -3.61 -28.61 -2.69
C ASN A 178 -2.63 -28.77 -3.85
N ALA A 179 -1.38 -29.06 -3.52
CA ALA A 179 -0.27 -29.13 -4.48
C ALA A 179 -0.17 -27.85 -5.33
N SER A 180 -0.38 -27.94 -6.66
CA SER A 180 -0.36 -26.79 -7.57
C SER A 180 -1.69 -26.05 -7.70
N THR A 181 -2.74 -26.54 -7.05
CA THR A 181 -4.10 -26.01 -7.18
C THR A 181 -4.48 -25.18 -5.97
N VAL A 182 -4.91 -23.94 -6.23
CA VAL A 182 -5.62 -23.09 -5.27
C VAL A 182 -7.11 -23.07 -5.63
N SER A 183 -7.98 -23.14 -4.62
CA SER A 183 -9.44 -23.19 -4.81
C SER A 183 -10.16 -22.33 -3.78
N GLN A 184 -11.22 -21.63 -4.19
CA GLN A 184 -12.08 -20.88 -3.28
C GLN A 184 -13.55 -21.02 -3.64
N LYS A 185 -14.38 -21.16 -2.61
CA LYS A 185 -15.83 -21.19 -2.74
C LYS A 185 -16.44 -19.80 -2.57
N PHE A 186 -17.41 -19.54 -3.43
CA PHE A 186 -18.25 -18.36 -3.46
C PHE A 186 -19.73 -18.78 -3.34
N THR A 187 -20.62 -17.84 -3.02
CA THR A 187 -22.05 -18.15 -2.86
C THR A 187 -22.71 -18.75 -4.11
N GLY A 188 -22.20 -18.42 -5.29
CA GLY A 188 -22.69 -18.89 -6.59
C GLY A 188 -21.84 -19.99 -7.22
N GLY A 189 -20.77 -20.47 -6.56
CA GLY A 189 -19.85 -21.37 -7.23
C GLY A 189 -18.51 -21.59 -6.55
N GLU A 190 -17.57 -22.14 -7.32
CA GLU A 190 -16.18 -22.36 -6.91
C GLU A 190 -15.26 -22.00 -8.08
N VAL A 191 -14.11 -21.43 -7.76
CA VAL A 191 -13.02 -21.21 -8.72
C VAL A 191 -11.80 -21.95 -8.22
N SER A 192 -11.15 -22.67 -9.13
CA SER A 192 -9.86 -23.31 -8.88
C SER A 192 -8.88 -22.95 -9.98
N TYR A 193 -7.61 -22.77 -9.62
CA TYR A 193 -6.52 -22.48 -10.53
C TYR A 193 -5.37 -23.47 -10.31
N ASP A 194 -5.00 -24.22 -11.34
CA ASP A 194 -3.80 -25.06 -11.34
C ASP A 194 -2.63 -24.28 -11.92
N SER A 195 -1.67 -23.91 -11.07
CA SER A 195 -0.47 -23.15 -11.44
C SER A 195 0.48 -23.89 -12.39
N ARG A 196 0.43 -25.23 -12.43
CA ARG A 196 1.26 -26.02 -13.36
C ARG A 196 0.66 -26.05 -14.76
N ALA A 197 -0.66 -26.25 -14.83
CA ALA A 197 -1.38 -26.25 -16.11
C ALA A 197 -1.69 -24.83 -16.61
N LYS A 198 -1.64 -23.84 -15.71
CA LYS A 198 -2.07 -22.44 -15.93
C LYS A 198 -3.52 -22.37 -16.40
N THR A 199 -4.39 -23.16 -15.79
CA THR A 199 -5.80 -23.29 -16.19
C THR A 199 -6.73 -23.04 -15.02
N PHE A 200 -7.81 -22.31 -15.32
CA PHE A 200 -8.95 -22.18 -14.43
C PHE A 200 -9.95 -23.31 -14.65
N THR A 201 -10.52 -23.79 -13.55
CA THR A 201 -11.76 -24.58 -13.56
C THR A 201 -12.75 -23.92 -12.63
N THR A 202 -14.04 -24.00 -12.97
CA THR A 202 -15.10 -23.38 -12.18
C THR A 202 -16.23 -24.35 -11.92
N MET A 203 -16.99 -24.06 -10.89
CA MET A 203 -18.34 -24.56 -10.70
C MET A 203 -19.27 -23.35 -10.64
N PRO A 204 -20.25 -23.19 -11.55
CA PRO A 204 -20.54 -24.07 -12.68
C PRO A 204 -19.45 -23.98 -13.79
N PRO A 205 -19.23 -25.04 -14.58
CA PRO A 205 -18.06 -25.18 -15.48
C PRO A 205 -18.08 -24.26 -16.69
N ASP A 206 -19.23 -23.70 -17.07
CA ASP A 206 -19.40 -22.75 -18.17
C ASP A 206 -18.70 -21.42 -17.92
N LEU A 207 -18.44 -21.05 -16.65
CA LEU A 207 -17.70 -19.83 -16.32
C LEU A 207 -16.22 -19.91 -16.70
N ALA A 208 -15.62 -21.10 -16.72
CA ALA A 208 -14.21 -21.29 -17.06
C ALA A 208 -13.88 -20.78 -18.48
N GLY A 209 -14.84 -20.85 -19.41
CA GLY A 209 -14.68 -20.31 -20.77
C GLY A 209 -14.47 -18.79 -20.81
N GLN A 210 -15.00 -18.06 -19.82
CA GLN A 210 -14.83 -16.60 -19.70
C GLN A 210 -13.48 -16.20 -19.10
N LEU A 211 -12.73 -17.16 -18.57
CA LEU A 211 -11.41 -16.98 -17.98
C LEU A 211 -10.28 -17.42 -18.92
N ALA A 212 -10.60 -17.92 -20.12
CA ALA A 212 -9.64 -18.49 -21.04
C ALA A 212 -8.58 -17.49 -21.55
N ASP A 213 -8.90 -16.19 -21.55
CA ASP A 213 -8.00 -15.09 -21.91
C ASP A 213 -7.27 -14.48 -20.70
N LEU A 214 -7.61 -14.93 -19.48
CA LEU A 214 -7.00 -14.42 -18.25
C LEU A 214 -5.62 -15.07 -18.05
N SER A 215 -4.57 -14.30 -18.28
CA SER A 215 -3.20 -14.71 -18.01
C SER A 215 -2.79 -14.30 -16.59
N ILE A 216 -2.25 -15.25 -15.83
CA ILE A 216 -1.65 -15.01 -14.53
C ILE A 216 -0.13 -14.88 -14.73
N PRO A 217 0.48 -13.73 -14.40
CA PRO A 217 1.92 -13.56 -14.45
C PRO A 217 2.63 -14.58 -13.55
N ASP A 218 3.74 -15.14 -14.06
CA ASP A 218 4.57 -16.08 -13.28
C ASP A 218 5.38 -15.37 -12.17
N ASP A 219 5.50 -14.03 -12.23
CA ASP A 219 6.35 -13.24 -11.34
C ASP A 219 5.69 -11.86 -11.07
N PRO A 220 5.34 -11.52 -9.81
CA PRO A 220 4.59 -10.31 -9.52
C PRO A 220 5.45 -9.03 -9.43
N VAL A 221 6.76 -9.11 -9.69
CA VAL A 221 7.70 -7.96 -9.75
C VAL A 221 8.04 -7.56 -11.20
N ALA A 222 7.44 -8.23 -12.19
CA ALA A 222 7.64 -7.94 -13.61
C ALA A 222 6.41 -7.21 -14.19
N ALA A 223 6.13 -6.00 -13.70
CA ALA A 223 5.26 -5.02 -14.36
C ALA A 223 5.74 -3.60 -14.05
#